data_AF-A0A0C9VH64-F1
#
_entry.id   AF-A0A0C9VH64-F1
#
_cell.length_a   1.000
_cell.length_b   1.000
_cell.length_c   1.000
_cell.angle_alpha   90.00
_cell.angle_beta   90.00
_cell.angle_gamma   90.00
#
_symmetry.space_group_name_H-M   'P 1'
#
loop_
_entity.id
_entity.type
_entity.pdbx_description
1 polymer ?
#
loop_
_entity_poly.entity_id
_entity_poly.type
_entity_poly.pdbx_seq_one_letter_code
_entity_poly.pdbx_strand_id
1 'polypeptide(L)' 'MHATGLLSVFVALLGVASASPASPEPLERRVTHTGTATYFFQNGVAGACGTVHKDTDHVVALRK' A
#
# COMPACT_ATOMS: atom_id res chain seq x y z
N MET A 1 -21.82 -42.77 -10.39
CA MET A 1 -22.15 -41.68 -9.44
C MET A 1 -21.03 -41.36 -8.43
N HIS A 2 -19.75 -41.76 -8.62
CA HIS A 2 -18.70 -41.56 -7.59
C HIS A 2 -17.49 -40.70 -8.03
N ALA A 3 -17.46 -40.21 -9.28
CA ALA A 3 -16.29 -39.50 -9.82
C ALA A 3 -16.35 -37.96 -9.66
N THR A 4 -17.54 -37.38 -9.39
CA THR A 4 -17.73 -35.92 -9.34
C THR A 4 -17.48 -35.33 -7.94
N GLY A 5 -17.64 -36.11 -6.87
CA GLY A 5 -17.41 -35.63 -5.49
C GLY A 5 -15.94 -35.41 -5.17
N LEU A 6 -15.06 -36.28 -5.66
CA LEU A 6 -13.60 -36.22 -5.42
C LEU A 6 -12.94 -35.04 -6.16
N LEU A 7 -13.45 -34.68 -7.35
CA LEU A 7 -12.96 -33.55 -8.13
C LEU A 7 -13.28 -32.20 -7.44
N SER A 8 -14.44 -32.10 -6.79
CA SER A 8 -14.87 -30.90 -6.07
C SER A 8 -14.02 -30.62 -4.83
N VAL A 9 -13.65 -31.66 -4.08
CA VAL A 9 -12.77 -31.54 -2.90
C VAL A 9 -11.37 -31.07 -3.30
N PHE A 10 -10.84 -31.55 -4.43
CA PHE A 10 -9.52 -31.15 -4.92
C PHE A 10 -9.44 -29.66 -5.29
N VAL A 11 -10.49 -29.11 -5.92
CA VAL A 11 -10.52 -27.68 -6.30
C VAL A 11 -10.61 -26.77 -5.07
N ALA A 12 -11.32 -27.18 -4.01
CA ALA A 12 -11.41 -26.40 -2.78
C ALA A 12 -10.08 -26.32 -2.00
N LEU A 13 -9.26 -27.38 -2.05
CA LEU A 13 -7.95 -27.42 -1.36
C LEU A 13 -6.88 -26.55 -2.05
N LEU A 14 -6.97 -26.36 -3.36
CA LEU A 14 -6.02 -25.54 -4.14
C LEU A 14 -6.25 -24.02 -4.01
N GLY A 15 -7.42 -23.59 -3.49
CA GLY A 15 -7.78 -22.17 -3.40
C GLY A 15 -7.20 -21.40 -2.21
N VAL A 16 -6.77 -22.08 -1.14
CA VAL A 16 -6.35 -21.43 0.13
C VAL A 16 -4.87 -21.03 0.16
N ALA A 17 -4.06 -21.45 -0.82
CA ALA A 17 -2.62 -21.27 -0.80
C ALA A 17 -2.11 -19.93 -1.38
N SER A 18 -2.96 -19.07 -1.94
CA SER A 18 -2.50 -17.87 -2.66
C SER A 18 -2.37 -16.61 -1.81
N ALA A 19 -2.67 -16.66 -0.51
CA ALA A 19 -2.30 -15.57 0.39
C ALA A 19 -0.79 -15.70 0.68
N SER A 20 0.03 -15.02 -0.12
CA SER A 20 1.45 -14.85 0.22
C SER A 20 1.53 -14.23 1.61
N PRO A 21 2.28 -14.81 2.56
CA PRO A 21 2.55 -14.12 3.81
C PRO A 21 3.26 -12.82 3.42
N ALA A 22 2.67 -11.67 3.77
CA ALA A 22 3.41 -10.42 3.74
C ALA A 22 4.70 -10.69 4.52
N SER A 23 5.85 -10.63 3.83
CA SER A 23 7.15 -10.76 4.48
C SER A 23 7.14 -9.84 5.70
N PRO A 24 7.70 -10.24 6.85
CA PRO A 24 7.90 -9.30 7.94
C PRO A 24 8.77 -8.17 7.40
N GLU A 25 8.15 -7.07 6.99
CA GLU A 25 8.85 -5.83 6.78
C GLU A 25 9.45 -5.51 8.14
N PRO A 26 10.79 -5.36 8.24
CA PRO A 26 11.37 -4.89 9.48
C PRO A 26 10.62 -3.59 9.79
N LEU A 27 9.90 -3.56 10.92
CA LEU A 27 9.26 -2.35 11.40
C LEU A 27 10.39 -1.37 11.66
N GLU A 28 10.69 -0.58 10.64
CA GLU A 28 11.77 0.38 10.69
C GLU A 28 11.45 1.31 11.85
N ARG A 29 12.44 1.48 12.74
CA ARG A 29 12.27 2.29 13.93
C ARG A 29 11.84 3.67 13.47
N ARG A 30 10.64 4.11 13.87
CA ARG A 30 10.19 5.48 13.62
C ARG A 30 11.20 6.43 14.27
N VAL A 31 11.92 7.17 13.43
CA VAL A 31 12.84 8.22 13.87
C VAL A 31 12.09 9.54 13.82
N THR A 32 12.02 10.24 14.95
CA THR A 32 11.49 11.60 14.99
C THR A 32 12.59 12.57 14.57
N HIS A 33 12.38 13.28 13.48
CA HIS A 33 13.25 14.34 13.01
C HIS A 33 12.70 15.71 13.41
N THR A 34 13.58 16.67 13.70
CA THR A 34 13.23 18.07 13.95
C THR A 34 13.77 18.94 12.81
N GLY A 35 13.06 20.01 12.47
CA GLY A 35 13.44 20.90 11.38
C GLY A 35 12.44 22.04 11.18
N THR A 36 12.69 22.86 10.16
CA THR A 36 11.81 23.96 9.76
C THR A 36 10.85 23.49 8.68
N ALA A 37 9.58 23.86 8.80
CA ALA A 37 8.54 23.58 7.81
C ALA A 37 7.89 24.89 7.31
N THR A 38 7.43 24.86 6.07
CA THR A 38 6.64 25.92 5.43
C THR A 38 5.39 25.31 4.79
N TYR A 39 4.44 26.15 4.36
CA TYR A 39 3.24 25.70 3.66
C TYR A 39 3.27 26.10 2.19
N PHE A 40 2.53 25.37 1.35
CA PHE A 40 2.35 25.67 -0.06
C PHE A 40 0.99 25.13 -0.54
N PHE A 41 0.54 25.62 -1.69
CA PHE A 41 -0.61 25.08 -2.42
C PHE A 41 -0.12 24.41 -3.70
N GLN A 42 -0.75 23.31 -4.11
CA GLN A 42 -0.44 22.64 -5.37
C GLN A 42 -1.13 23.31 -6.55
N ASN A 43 -2.27 23.97 -6.33
CA ASN A 43 -3.01 24.68 -7.39
C ASN A 43 -3.31 23.78 -8.62
N GLY A 44 -3.51 22.48 -8.40
CA GLY A 44 -3.79 21.51 -9.46
C GLY A 44 -2.57 20.99 -10.25
N VAL A 45 -1.34 21.37 -9.87
CA VAL A 45 -0.11 20.86 -10.50
C VAL A 45 0.39 19.62 -9.75
N ALA A 46 0.81 18.60 -10.48
CA ALA A 46 1.31 17.36 -9.88
C ALA A 46 2.66 17.58 -9.19
N GLY A 47 2.80 17.01 -7.98
CA GLY A 47 4.07 17.01 -7.26
C GLY A 47 5.11 16.06 -7.87
N ALA A 48 6.28 15.98 -7.25
CA ALA A 48 7.38 15.13 -7.71
C ALA A 48 7.03 13.62 -7.78
N CYS A 49 6.02 13.18 -7.04
CA CYS A 49 5.50 11.81 -7.09
C CYS A 49 4.48 11.57 -8.21
N GLY A 50 4.14 12.60 -9.00
CA GLY A 50 3.23 12.50 -10.15
C GLY A 50 1.73 12.58 -9.82
N THR A 51 1.36 12.81 -8.56
CA THR A 51 -0.05 12.90 -8.13
C THR A 51 -0.46 14.34 -7.86
N VAL A 52 -1.67 14.70 -8.28
CA VAL A 52 -2.33 15.97 -7.89
C VAL A 52 -3.19 15.70 -6.67
N HIS A 53 -2.95 16.43 -5.58
CA HIS A 53 -3.81 16.43 -4.39
C HIS A 53 -4.55 17.76 -4.30
N LYS A 54 -5.70 17.76 -3.61
CA LYS A 54 -6.42 19.00 -3.32
C LYS A 54 -5.61 19.82 -2.33
N ASP A 55 -5.76 21.14 -2.39
CA ASP A 55 -5.12 22.08 -1.46
C ASP A 55 -5.59 21.94 -0.01
N THR A 56 -6.65 21.16 0.22
CA THR A 56 -7.18 20.79 1.54
C THR A 56 -6.64 19.45 2.06
N ASP A 57 -5.91 18.69 1.24
CA ASP A 57 -5.42 17.37 1.63
C ASP A 57 -4.19 17.48 2.54
N HIS A 58 -4.05 16.56 3.49
CA HIS A 58 -2.88 16.48 4.36
C HIS A 58 -1.71 15.80 3.64
N VAL A 59 -0.89 16.60 2.97
CA VAL A 59 0.31 16.14 2.27
C VAL A 59 1.54 16.95 2.68
N VAL A 60 2.73 16.36 2.49
CA VAL A 60 4.02 17.01 2.76
C VAL A 60 4.94 16.86 1.56
N ALA A 61 5.66 17.93 1.24
CA ALA A 61 6.76 17.89 0.28
C ALA A 61 8.07 17.69 1.05
N LEU A 62 8.75 16.57 0.77
CA LEU A 62 10.06 16.29 1.35
C LEU A 62 11.15 16.75 0.38
N ARG A 63 12.25 17.27 0.94
CA ARG A 63 13.47 17.50 0.17
C ARG A 63 14.10 16.15 -0.17
N LYS A 64 14.62 16.05 -1.39
CA LYS A 64 15.52 14.96 -1.78
C LYS A 64 16.88 15.10 -1.10
#